data_AF-A0A932XEG5-F1
#
_entry.id   AF-A0A932XEG5-F1
#
_cell.length_a   1.000
_cell.length_b   1.000
_cell.length_c   1.000
_cell.angle_alpha   90.00
_cell.angle_beta   90.00
_cell.angle_gamma   90.00
#
_symmetry.space_group_name_H-M   'P 1'
#
loop_
_entity.id
_entity.type
_entity.pdbx_description
1 polymer ?
#
loop_
_entity_poly.entity_id
_entity_poly.type
_entity_poly.pdbx_seq_one_letter_code
_entity_poly.pdbx_strand_id
1 'polypeptide(L)'
;MTISERITNQVLLDAVFLTAEELEANRFDLIARADLWDLFYNRASVYAGAPVVALSGLSDAEKKSIQRKLIESLARQQKPIALTFGHLNLRPGPGVQYGVLQTVPPDTQLQVLGEEGDWVRVQTDGRQGYVHRDYVKLPNQPVKNRLLATQPELLRVSLTPLAAFRLDTARLAAGTLAFAVADLWNRYGGLLAVLSNELRIDPGVAVAVLLAESGGHGFAPGPNGSRMIIRFENHIFYDRWGRNNRESFDRHFAYAQGQTWTGHRWRPDPNAPWQEFHGNQPKEWQVYEFATGLDRRAARESISMGLPQMMGFNALAVGYPHVDAMFDAFASSEARQIFGFFDFVRSKAGISSLRSRDYPTFAGIYNGPGQAGVYGAIIQERTDIFDRLWSPSTREIAPAPADMPARTAESDLPRTAGEAERVALRRQLARLLADQRRSFLYHQALLVVGLVAILAGVALLFGDNAGAGIASLLAGLAALIAYVVIRPERMSDAFQAKISELGRLLDQYERLPW
;
A
#
# COMPACT_ATOMS: atom_id res chain seq x y z
N MET A 1 -5.20 -29.46 -14.60
CA MET A 1 -4.94 -28.02 -14.74
C MET A 1 -3.51 -27.83 -15.22
N THR A 2 -3.32 -27.28 -16.41
CA THR A 2 -2.01 -26.98 -17.00
C THR A 2 -1.31 -25.82 -16.26
N ILE A 3 0.00 -25.63 -16.46
CA ILE A 3 0.73 -24.49 -15.85
C ILE A 3 0.15 -23.14 -16.33
N SER A 4 -0.26 -23.06 -17.60
CA SER A 4 -0.87 -21.86 -18.19
C SER A 4 -2.18 -21.49 -17.50
N GLU A 5 -3.01 -22.48 -17.18
CA GLU A 5 -4.28 -22.28 -16.45
C GLU A 5 -4.09 -21.80 -15.01
N ARG A 6 -2.87 -21.92 -14.43
CA ARG A 6 -2.55 -21.45 -13.07
C ARG A 6 -2.00 -20.03 -13.00
N ILE A 7 -1.64 -19.44 -14.15
CA ILE A 7 -1.17 -18.06 -14.23
C ILE A 7 -2.38 -17.16 -14.29
N THR A 8 -2.80 -16.63 -13.16
CA THR A 8 -3.82 -15.57 -13.12
C THR A 8 -3.18 -14.19 -13.28
N ASN A 9 -4.00 -13.20 -13.61
CA ASN A 9 -3.59 -11.80 -13.64
C ASN A 9 -2.94 -11.36 -12.32
N GLN A 10 -3.46 -11.81 -11.17
CA GLN A 10 -2.87 -11.59 -9.85
C GLN A 10 -1.44 -12.16 -9.76
N VAL A 11 -1.24 -13.40 -10.22
CA VAL A 11 0.07 -14.06 -10.12
C VAL A 11 1.10 -13.33 -10.99
N LEU A 12 0.70 -12.82 -12.16
CA LEU A 12 1.57 -12.01 -13.00
C LEU A 12 1.88 -10.65 -12.36
N LEU A 13 0.88 -9.96 -11.80
CA LEU A 13 1.07 -8.70 -11.07
C LEU A 13 2.01 -8.86 -9.89
N ASP A 14 1.83 -9.92 -9.09
CA ASP A 14 2.70 -10.28 -7.96
C ASP A 14 4.14 -10.48 -8.46
N ALA A 15 4.33 -11.17 -9.59
CA ALA A 15 5.65 -11.37 -10.18
C ALA A 15 6.31 -10.05 -10.63
N VAL A 16 5.56 -9.14 -11.28
CA VAL A 16 6.06 -7.82 -11.68
C VAL A 16 6.46 -6.99 -10.45
N PHE A 17 5.67 -7.04 -9.37
CA PHE A 17 5.97 -6.29 -8.16
C PHE A 17 7.21 -6.81 -7.44
N LEU A 18 7.37 -8.14 -7.37
CA LEU A 18 8.58 -8.77 -6.85
C LEU A 18 9.82 -8.45 -7.70
N THR A 19 9.66 -8.33 -9.03
CA THR A 19 10.72 -7.86 -9.92
C THR A 19 11.08 -6.41 -9.64
N ALA A 20 10.09 -5.54 -9.46
CA ALA A 20 10.34 -4.14 -9.16
C ALA A 20 11.13 -3.97 -7.86
N GLU A 21 10.79 -4.73 -6.81
CA GLU A 21 11.54 -4.75 -5.56
C GLU A 21 12.99 -5.24 -5.75
N GLU A 22 13.18 -6.34 -6.50
CA GLU A 22 14.50 -6.90 -6.79
C GLU A 22 15.40 -5.93 -7.56
N LEU A 23 14.81 -5.15 -8.46
CA LEU A 23 15.53 -4.22 -9.34
C LEU A 23 15.57 -2.79 -8.79
N GLU A 24 15.03 -2.54 -7.59
CA GLU A 24 14.86 -1.21 -7.01
C GLU A 24 14.15 -0.24 -7.98
N ALA A 25 13.24 -0.77 -8.80
CA ALA A 25 12.50 -0.04 -9.82
C ALA A 25 11.12 0.37 -9.31
N ASN A 26 10.51 1.37 -9.96
CA ASN A 26 9.12 1.70 -9.68
C ASN A 26 8.19 0.64 -10.30
N ARG A 27 7.40 -0.03 -9.46
CA ARG A 27 6.50 -1.11 -9.90
C ARG A 27 5.45 -0.67 -10.93
N PHE A 28 4.91 0.54 -10.80
CA PHE A 28 3.90 1.05 -11.73
C PHE A 28 4.50 1.53 -13.06
N ASP A 29 5.79 1.90 -13.08
CA ASP A 29 6.49 2.18 -14.35
C ASP A 29 6.67 0.88 -15.16
N LEU A 30 6.93 -0.25 -14.50
CA LEU A 30 6.95 -1.55 -15.17
C LEU A 30 5.58 -1.93 -15.75
N ILE A 31 4.51 -1.75 -14.96
CA ILE A 31 3.12 -1.96 -15.42
C ILE A 31 2.82 -1.09 -16.64
N ALA A 32 3.15 0.20 -16.59
CA ALA A 32 2.83 1.15 -17.64
C ALA A 32 3.57 0.83 -18.94
N ARG A 33 4.87 0.54 -18.89
CA ARG A 33 5.65 0.22 -20.10
C ARG A 33 5.28 -1.13 -20.70
N ALA A 34 4.82 -2.07 -19.88
CA ALA A 34 4.39 -3.39 -20.32
C ALA A 34 2.90 -3.46 -20.73
N ASP A 35 2.18 -2.33 -20.64
CA ASP A 35 0.74 -2.22 -20.92
C ASP A 35 -0.11 -3.21 -20.12
N LEU A 36 0.15 -3.32 -18.80
CA LEU A 36 -0.49 -4.29 -17.90
C LEU A 36 -1.51 -3.66 -16.93
N TRP A 37 -1.97 -2.44 -17.21
CA TRP A 37 -2.90 -1.74 -16.31
C TRP A 37 -4.28 -2.40 -16.24
N ASP A 38 -4.67 -3.12 -17.28
CA ASP A 38 -5.92 -3.87 -17.39
C ASP A 38 -6.00 -5.03 -16.38
N LEU A 39 -4.86 -5.62 -16.00
CA LEU A 39 -4.79 -6.78 -15.11
C LEU A 39 -5.38 -6.52 -13.72
N PHE A 40 -5.33 -5.27 -13.24
CA PHE A 40 -5.88 -4.90 -11.93
C PHE A 40 -7.40 -5.06 -11.85
N TYR A 41 -8.09 -5.00 -12.99
CA TYR A 41 -9.56 -5.06 -13.04
C TYR A 41 -10.07 -6.51 -13.02
N ASN A 42 -9.26 -7.47 -13.48
CA ASN A 42 -9.64 -8.87 -13.68
C ASN A 42 -8.68 -9.85 -12.98
N ARG A 43 -8.28 -9.55 -11.74
CA ARG A 43 -7.16 -10.23 -11.05
C ARG A 43 -7.25 -11.77 -10.99
N ALA A 44 -8.47 -12.31 -10.88
CA ALA A 44 -8.69 -13.74 -10.70
C ALA A 44 -8.71 -14.51 -12.03
N SER A 45 -8.90 -13.81 -13.15
CA SER A 45 -8.92 -14.42 -14.48
C SER A 45 -7.55 -14.98 -14.84
N VAL A 46 -7.55 -16.07 -15.60
CA VAL A 46 -6.34 -16.60 -16.24
C VAL A 46 -5.77 -15.53 -17.16
N TYR A 47 -4.46 -15.32 -17.08
CA TYR A 47 -3.75 -14.37 -17.92
C TYR A 47 -3.82 -14.84 -19.38
N ALA A 48 -4.37 -13.97 -20.24
CA ALA A 48 -4.56 -14.24 -21.67
C ALA A 48 -3.72 -13.33 -22.57
N GLY A 49 -2.84 -12.50 -21.98
CA GLY A 49 -1.98 -11.58 -22.73
C GLY A 49 -0.74 -12.24 -23.33
N ALA A 50 0.15 -11.41 -23.90
CA ALA A 50 1.38 -11.89 -24.50
C ALA A 50 2.28 -12.59 -23.46
N PRO A 51 2.99 -13.67 -23.83
CA PRO A 51 3.92 -14.30 -22.90
C PRO A 51 4.97 -13.29 -22.42
N VAL A 52 5.46 -13.42 -21.18
CA VAL A 52 6.37 -12.44 -20.53
C VAL A 52 7.56 -12.04 -21.43
N VAL A 53 8.12 -12.99 -22.18
CA VAL A 53 9.23 -12.76 -23.12
C VAL A 53 8.88 -11.79 -24.26
N ALA A 54 7.61 -11.72 -24.64
CA ALA A 54 7.07 -10.91 -25.72
C ALA A 54 6.46 -9.57 -25.24
N LEU A 55 6.47 -9.27 -23.94
CA LEU A 55 6.02 -7.96 -23.44
C LEU A 55 6.89 -6.84 -24.02
N SER A 56 6.29 -5.94 -24.78
CA SER A 56 6.98 -4.75 -25.30
C SER A 56 7.30 -3.77 -24.16
N GLY A 57 8.24 -2.86 -24.38
CA GLY A 57 8.59 -1.80 -23.40
C GLY A 57 9.42 -2.23 -22.19
N LEU A 58 9.62 -3.53 -21.96
CA LEU A 58 10.52 -4.07 -20.92
C LEU A 58 11.87 -4.52 -21.51
N SER A 59 12.93 -4.36 -20.73
CA SER A 59 14.26 -4.89 -21.02
C SER A 59 14.34 -6.40 -20.80
N ASP A 60 15.35 -7.06 -21.39
CA ASP A 60 15.58 -8.49 -21.21
C ASP A 60 15.82 -8.90 -19.74
N ALA A 61 16.49 -8.02 -18.97
CA ALA A 61 16.72 -8.25 -17.54
C ALA A 61 15.41 -8.26 -16.74
N GLU A 62 14.51 -7.32 -17.04
CA GLU A 62 13.20 -7.24 -16.39
C GLU A 62 12.33 -8.44 -16.76
N LYS A 63 12.24 -8.79 -18.06
CA LYS A 63 11.49 -9.96 -18.53
C LYS A 63 11.99 -11.25 -17.87
N LYS A 64 13.30 -11.44 -17.79
CA LYS A 64 13.92 -12.61 -17.16
C LYS A 64 13.63 -12.67 -15.66
N SER A 65 13.64 -11.52 -14.97
CA SER A 65 13.24 -11.45 -13.57
C SER A 65 11.75 -11.80 -13.39
N ILE A 66 10.85 -11.19 -14.17
CA ILE A 66 9.41 -11.46 -14.09
C ILE A 66 9.14 -12.95 -14.33
N GLN A 67 9.75 -13.53 -15.36
CA GLN A 67 9.58 -14.95 -15.66
C GLN A 67 10.06 -15.85 -14.51
N ARG A 68 11.19 -15.50 -13.87
CA ARG A 68 11.68 -16.20 -12.68
C ARG A 68 10.71 -16.05 -11.50
N LYS A 69 10.28 -14.83 -11.17
CA LYS A 69 9.32 -14.56 -10.08
C LYS A 69 7.96 -15.21 -10.31
N LEU A 70 7.53 -15.30 -11.56
CA LEU A 70 6.32 -16.01 -11.95
C LEU A 70 6.44 -17.51 -11.68
N ILE A 71 7.53 -18.14 -12.11
CA ILE A 71 7.80 -19.56 -11.82
C ILE A 71 7.92 -19.80 -10.31
N GLU A 72 8.64 -18.94 -9.58
CA GLU A 72 8.73 -19.00 -8.12
C GLU A 72 7.34 -18.89 -7.47
N SER A 73 6.48 -17.98 -7.94
CA SER A 73 5.13 -17.78 -7.41
C SER A 73 4.22 -18.97 -7.70
N LEU A 74 4.32 -19.59 -8.88
CA LEU A 74 3.60 -20.81 -9.23
C LEU A 74 4.11 -22.02 -8.43
N ALA A 75 5.41 -22.11 -8.16
CA ALA A 75 6.00 -23.15 -7.31
C ALA A 75 5.59 -22.98 -5.83
N ARG A 76 5.47 -21.72 -5.37
CA ARG A 76 4.97 -21.32 -4.04
C ARG A 76 3.45 -21.42 -3.87
N GLN A 77 2.69 -21.80 -4.90
CA GLN A 77 1.31 -22.24 -4.69
C GLN A 77 1.24 -23.54 -3.84
N GLN A 78 2.39 -24.14 -3.48
CA GLN A 78 2.52 -24.92 -2.25
C GLN A 78 2.60 -24.00 -1.02
N LYS A 79 1.53 -24.07 -0.23
CA LYS A 79 1.30 -23.49 1.10
C LYS A 79 2.57 -23.05 1.85
N PRO A 80 2.71 -21.74 2.17
CA PRO A 80 3.94 -21.22 2.77
C PRO A 80 4.24 -21.87 4.12
N ILE A 81 5.53 -21.99 4.48
CA ILE A 81 5.95 -22.44 5.80
C ILE A 81 6.16 -21.21 6.68
N ALA A 82 5.50 -21.15 7.83
CA ALA A 82 5.74 -20.15 8.86
C ALA A 82 6.61 -20.73 9.98
N LEU A 83 7.43 -19.90 10.64
CA LEU A 83 8.23 -20.29 11.81
C LEU A 83 7.67 -19.64 13.07
N THR A 84 7.49 -20.39 14.15
CA THR A 84 7.04 -19.83 15.43
C THR A 84 8.15 -19.05 16.13
N PHE A 85 7.83 -17.89 16.72
CA PHE A 85 8.77 -17.09 17.54
C PHE A 85 8.23 -17.05 18.97
N GLY A 86 8.28 -18.19 19.66
CA GLY A 86 7.78 -18.39 21.03
C GLY A 86 6.81 -19.57 21.16
N HIS A 87 6.35 -19.83 22.39
CA HIS A 87 5.31 -20.82 22.65
C HIS A 87 3.95 -20.31 22.16
N LEU A 88 3.38 -20.98 21.16
CA LEU A 88 2.22 -20.50 20.43
C LEU A 88 1.03 -21.44 20.57
N ASN A 89 -0.10 -20.90 21.04
CA ASN A 89 -1.32 -21.70 21.20
C ASN A 89 -2.03 -21.92 19.86
N LEU A 90 -2.08 -23.18 19.42
CA LEU A 90 -2.92 -23.66 18.34
C LEU A 90 -4.36 -23.81 18.85
N ARG A 91 -5.32 -23.18 18.19
CA ARG A 91 -6.74 -23.15 18.56
C ARG A 91 -7.62 -23.74 17.45
N PRO A 92 -8.82 -24.25 17.75
CA PRO A 92 -9.72 -24.77 16.72
C PRO A 92 -10.36 -23.66 15.88
N GLY A 93 -10.36 -22.42 16.36
CA GLY A 93 -10.90 -21.25 15.64
C GLY A 93 -10.06 -19.99 15.85
N PRO A 94 -10.29 -18.95 15.01
CA PRO A 94 -9.52 -17.70 14.98
C PRO A 94 -9.96 -16.76 16.09
N GLY A 95 -9.54 -17.02 17.33
CA GLY A 95 -9.89 -16.17 18.45
C GLY A 95 -9.42 -16.70 19.80
N VAL A 96 -9.20 -15.80 20.75
CA VAL A 96 -8.79 -16.16 22.12
C VAL A 96 -9.90 -16.85 22.92
N GLN A 97 -11.16 -16.70 22.48
CA GLN A 97 -12.33 -17.36 23.06
C GLN A 97 -12.37 -18.88 22.80
N TYR A 98 -11.67 -19.37 21.78
CA TYR A 98 -11.60 -20.81 21.50
C TYR A 98 -10.59 -21.48 22.42
N GLY A 99 -10.88 -22.71 22.89
CA GLY A 99 -9.93 -23.48 23.69
C GLY A 99 -8.58 -23.73 23.00
N VAL A 100 -7.55 -24.08 23.77
CA VAL A 100 -6.22 -24.42 23.21
C VAL A 100 -6.19 -25.90 22.85
N LEU A 101 -5.92 -26.22 21.58
CA LEU A 101 -5.71 -27.60 21.10
C LEU A 101 -4.33 -28.11 21.50
N GLN A 102 -3.32 -27.25 21.37
CA GLN A 102 -1.91 -27.56 21.60
C GLN A 102 -1.11 -26.26 21.75
N THR A 103 -0.05 -26.28 22.54
CA THR A 103 0.97 -25.24 22.53
C THR A 103 2.15 -25.72 21.67
N VAL A 104 2.46 -24.97 20.62
CA VAL A 104 3.54 -25.23 19.67
C VAL A 104 4.82 -24.56 20.18
N PRO A 105 5.97 -25.25 20.23
CA PRO A 105 7.23 -24.64 20.67
C PRO A 105 7.76 -23.60 19.65
N PRO A 106 8.71 -22.72 20.05
CA PRO A 106 9.43 -21.84 19.11
C PRO A 106 10.17 -22.64 18.02
N ASP A 107 10.53 -21.94 16.92
CA ASP A 107 11.26 -22.46 15.76
C ASP A 107 10.61 -23.68 15.07
N THR A 108 9.31 -23.87 15.29
CA THR A 108 8.53 -24.93 14.66
C THR A 108 8.02 -24.48 13.30
N GLN A 109 8.20 -25.34 12.29
CA GLN A 109 7.66 -25.12 10.96
C GLN A 109 6.17 -25.44 10.91
N LEU A 110 5.39 -24.47 10.45
CA LEU A 110 3.94 -24.53 10.31
C LEU A 110 3.57 -24.43 8.84
N GLN A 111 2.86 -25.43 8.30
CA GLN A 111 2.33 -25.30 6.95
C GLN A 111 1.11 -24.37 6.98
N VAL A 112 1.19 -23.21 6.34
CA VAL A 112 0.11 -22.23 6.30
C VAL A 112 -0.97 -22.70 5.32
N LEU A 113 -2.15 -23.00 5.86
CA LEU A 113 -3.30 -23.42 5.09
C LEU A 113 -4.19 -22.24 4.66
N GLY A 114 -4.07 -21.10 5.34
CA GLY A 114 -4.84 -19.87 5.08
C GLY A 114 -4.60 -18.82 6.16
N GLU A 115 -5.19 -17.63 5.99
CA GLU A 115 -5.10 -16.54 6.96
C GLU A 115 -6.49 -15.91 7.18
N GLU A 116 -6.78 -15.54 8.42
CA GLU A 116 -8.05 -14.97 8.85
C GLU A 116 -7.79 -13.89 9.92
N GLY A 117 -7.67 -12.64 9.47
CA GLY A 117 -7.33 -11.50 10.33
C GLY A 117 -5.93 -11.62 10.91
N ASP A 118 -5.86 -11.54 12.24
CA ASP A 118 -4.64 -11.77 13.03
C ASP A 118 -4.39 -13.25 13.33
N TRP A 119 -5.15 -14.16 12.70
CA TRP A 119 -4.98 -15.60 12.84
C TRP A 119 -4.48 -16.22 11.55
N VAL A 120 -3.59 -17.19 11.68
CA VAL A 120 -3.03 -17.97 10.59
C VAL A 120 -3.51 -19.40 10.78
N ARG A 121 -4.25 -19.93 9.80
CA ARG A 121 -4.64 -21.34 9.79
C ARG A 121 -3.43 -22.14 9.36
N VAL A 122 -3.01 -23.08 10.20
CA VAL A 122 -1.78 -23.84 10.02
C VAL A 122 -2.03 -25.33 10.19
N GLN A 123 -1.11 -26.13 9.66
CA GLN A 123 -0.97 -27.54 9.94
C GLN A 123 0.40 -27.81 10.54
N THR A 124 0.40 -28.56 11.64
CA THR A 124 1.61 -28.99 12.36
C THR A 124 1.31 -30.32 13.05
N ASP A 125 2.26 -31.25 13.03
CA ASP A 125 2.14 -32.58 13.65
C ASP A 125 0.82 -33.31 13.35
N GLY A 126 0.35 -33.21 12.09
CA GLY A 126 -0.90 -33.84 11.65
C GLY A 126 -2.20 -33.17 12.13
N ARG A 127 -2.11 -32.09 12.92
CA ARG A 127 -3.26 -31.31 13.39
C ARG A 127 -3.40 -29.99 12.65
N GLN A 128 -4.64 -29.60 12.40
CA GLN A 128 -4.97 -28.29 11.85
C GLN A 128 -5.56 -27.40 12.93
N GLY A 129 -5.22 -26.12 12.88
CA GLY A 129 -5.79 -25.11 13.77
C GLY A 129 -5.35 -23.71 13.40
N TYR A 130 -5.61 -22.76 14.29
CA TYR A 130 -5.32 -21.34 14.12
C TYR A 130 -4.29 -20.91 15.16
N VAL A 131 -3.31 -20.14 14.72
CA VAL A 131 -2.30 -19.51 15.58
C VAL A 131 -2.29 -18.00 15.36
N HIS A 132 -1.90 -17.23 16.37
CA HIS A 132 -1.87 -15.77 16.26
C HIS A 132 -0.66 -15.29 15.44
N ARG A 133 -0.88 -14.31 14.58
CA ARG A 133 0.03 -13.82 13.55
C ARG A 133 1.33 -13.23 14.12
N ASP A 134 1.24 -12.53 15.24
CA ASP A 134 2.40 -11.89 15.88
C ASP A 134 3.48 -12.89 16.33
N TYR A 135 3.12 -14.17 16.43
CA TYR A 135 4.02 -15.22 16.88
C TYR A 135 4.49 -16.13 15.75
N VAL A 136 4.24 -15.77 14.48
CA VAL A 136 4.73 -16.51 13.31
C VAL A 136 5.46 -15.61 12.33
N LYS A 137 6.61 -16.08 11.87
CA LYS A 137 7.42 -15.44 10.83
C LYS A 137 7.08 -16.06 9.47
N LEU A 138 6.48 -15.27 8.59
CA LEU A 138 6.15 -15.66 7.22
C LEU A 138 7.27 -15.20 6.26
N PRO A 139 7.75 -16.05 5.34
CA PRO A 139 8.74 -15.63 4.34
C PRO A 139 8.10 -14.68 3.30
N ASN A 140 8.79 -13.57 3.00
CA ASN A 140 8.39 -12.47 2.11
C ASN A 140 7.14 -11.67 2.55
N GLN A 141 7.27 -10.83 3.57
CA GLN A 141 6.43 -9.63 3.69
C GLN A 141 7.26 -8.37 3.43
N PRO A 142 6.98 -7.60 2.37
CA PRO A 142 7.47 -6.23 2.29
C PRO A 142 6.84 -5.42 3.45
N VAL A 143 7.59 -4.42 3.91
CA VAL A 143 7.41 -3.69 5.16
C VAL A 143 5.97 -3.16 5.34
N LYS A 144 5.14 -3.92 6.08
CA LYS A 144 3.91 -3.43 6.69
C LYS A 144 4.30 -2.46 7.80
N ASN A 145 4.30 -1.15 7.50
CA ASN A 145 4.02 -0.04 8.43
C ASN A 145 4.21 1.36 7.81
N ARG A 146 4.15 1.50 6.48
CA ARG A 146 4.05 2.83 5.84
C ARG A 146 2.60 3.17 5.52
N LEU A 147 2.19 4.38 5.89
CA LEU A 147 0.99 5.02 5.36
C LEU A 147 0.98 4.89 3.83
N LEU A 148 -0.11 4.44 3.23
CA LEU A 148 -0.25 4.33 1.77
C LEU A 148 0.05 5.67 1.11
N ALA A 149 -0.36 6.76 1.75
CA ALA A 149 -0.14 8.12 1.29
C ALA A 149 1.35 8.56 1.29
N THR A 150 2.25 7.80 1.92
CA THR A 150 3.70 8.08 1.92
C THR A 150 4.47 7.30 0.86
N GLN A 151 3.78 6.49 0.05
CA GLN A 151 4.34 5.77 -1.08
C GLN A 151 4.25 6.65 -2.34
N PRO A 152 5.37 7.25 -2.82
CA PRO A 152 5.34 8.18 -3.95
C PRO A 152 4.76 7.57 -5.23
N GLU A 153 4.88 6.26 -5.39
CA GLU A 153 4.38 5.50 -6.52
C GLU A 153 2.84 5.38 -6.50
N LEU A 154 2.20 5.25 -5.33
CA LEU A 154 0.74 5.24 -5.22
C LEU A 154 0.14 6.62 -5.50
N LEU A 155 0.84 7.70 -5.14
CA LEU A 155 0.41 9.06 -5.42
C LEU A 155 0.34 9.40 -6.93
N ARG A 156 0.95 8.58 -7.79
CA ARG A 156 0.95 8.74 -9.25
C ARG A 156 -0.17 7.99 -9.95
N VAL A 157 -0.88 7.11 -9.25
CA VAL A 157 -1.97 6.31 -9.82
C VAL A 157 -3.15 7.23 -10.16
N SER A 158 -3.72 7.06 -11.35
CA SER A 158 -4.93 7.78 -11.78
C SER A 158 -6.10 7.42 -10.86
N LEU A 159 -6.87 8.43 -10.43
CA LEU A 159 -8.13 8.20 -9.73
C LEU A 159 -9.14 7.50 -10.64
N THR A 160 -9.37 8.02 -11.84
CA THR A 160 -10.36 7.44 -12.75
C THR A 160 -9.85 6.15 -13.39
N PRO A 161 -10.72 5.15 -13.63
CA PRO A 161 -10.34 3.94 -14.35
C PRO A 161 -10.11 4.24 -15.84
N LEU A 162 -9.42 3.32 -16.52
CA LEU A 162 -9.28 3.36 -17.98
C LEU A 162 -10.66 3.36 -18.64
N ALA A 163 -10.78 3.98 -19.81
CA ALA A 163 -12.06 4.15 -20.49
C ALA A 163 -12.84 2.84 -20.69
N ALA A 164 -12.15 1.76 -21.07
CA ALA A 164 -12.75 0.43 -21.25
C ALA A 164 -13.36 -0.15 -19.96
N PHE A 165 -12.89 0.26 -18.79
CA PHE A 165 -13.36 -0.20 -17.48
C PHE A 165 -14.33 0.77 -16.82
N ARG A 166 -14.72 1.87 -17.47
CA ARG A 166 -15.79 2.75 -16.96
C ARG A 166 -17.14 2.04 -17.04
N LEU A 167 -18.02 2.35 -16.10
CA LEU A 167 -19.41 1.90 -16.10
C LEU A 167 -20.26 2.91 -16.88
N ASP A 168 -21.17 2.42 -17.72
CA ASP A 168 -22.04 3.28 -18.54
C ASP A 168 -23.13 3.91 -17.67
N THR A 169 -22.87 5.13 -17.19
CA THR A 169 -23.81 5.91 -16.39
C THR A 169 -24.95 6.51 -17.22
N ALA A 170 -24.84 6.59 -18.55
CA ALA A 170 -25.88 7.17 -19.40
C ALA A 170 -27.14 6.29 -19.46
N ARG A 171 -27.00 4.99 -19.17
CA ARG A 171 -28.11 4.03 -19.07
C ARG A 171 -28.74 3.96 -17.67
N LEU A 172 -28.22 4.69 -16.71
CA LEU A 172 -28.66 4.67 -15.32
C LEU A 172 -29.41 5.96 -14.99
N ALA A 173 -30.56 5.85 -14.35
CA ALA A 173 -31.30 7.02 -13.89
C ALA A 173 -30.51 7.76 -12.80
N ALA A 174 -30.31 9.06 -12.98
CA ALA A 174 -29.63 9.92 -12.01
C ALA A 174 -30.34 9.88 -10.64
N GLY A 175 -29.56 9.89 -9.56
CA GLY A 175 -30.08 9.80 -8.18
C GLY A 175 -30.40 8.38 -7.71
N THR A 176 -30.28 7.36 -8.57
CA THR A 176 -30.41 5.95 -8.13
C THR A 176 -29.13 5.44 -7.47
N LEU A 177 -29.25 4.41 -6.63
CA LEU A 177 -28.10 3.75 -6.02
C LEU A 177 -27.18 3.12 -7.06
N ALA A 178 -27.73 2.58 -8.15
CA ALA A 178 -26.95 2.06 -9.28
C ALA A 178 -26.09 3.15 -9.94
N PHE A 179 -26.68 4.33 -10.17
CA PHE A 179 -25.93 5.48 -10.67
C PHE A 179 -24.81 5.88 -9.69
N ALA A 180 -25.10 5.95 -8.40
CA ALA A 180 -24.09 6.31 -7.38
C ALA A 180 -22.92 5.32 -7.31
N VAL A 181 -23.19 4.02 -7.41
CA VAL A 181 -22.15 2.97 -7.48
C VAL A 181 -21.29 3.13 -8.74
N ALA A 182 -21.92 3.35 -9.90
CA ALA A 182 -21.22 3.54 -11.17
C ALA A 182 -20.40 4.83 -11.20
N ASP A 183 -20.94 5.92 -10.67
CA ASP A 183 -20.29 7.22 -10.61
C ASP A 183 -19.07 7.21 -9.68
N LEU A 184 -19.18 6.61 -8.48
CA LEU A 184 -18.03 6.46 -7.57
C LEU A 184 -16.91 5.67 -8.26
N TRP A 185 -17.26 4.55 -8.90
CA TRP A 185 -16.30 3.76 -9.67
C TRP A 185 -15.66 4.58 -10.80
N ASN A 186 -16.44 5.36 -11.56
CA ASN A 186 -15.89 6.15 -12.65
C ASN A 186 -14.96 7.28 -12.16
N ARG A 187 -15.14 7.76 -10.92
CA ARG A 187 -14.26 8.76 -10.32
C ARG A 187 -12.99 8.17 -9.69
N TYR A 188 -13.08 7.00 -9.06
CA TYR A 188 -11.98 6.46 -8.23
C TYR A 188 -11.51 5.06 -8.59
N GLY A 189 -12.17 4.39 -9.55
CA GLY A 189 -11.95 2.99 -9.90
C GLY A 189 -10.52 2.65 -10.34
N GLY A 190 -9.77 3.61 -10.88
CA GLY A 190 -8.37 3.42 -11.22
C GLY A 190 -7.51 3.20 -9.96
N LEU A 191 -7.66 4.08 -8.97
CA LEU A 191 -6.97 3.93 -7.69
C LEU A 191 -7.52 2.76 -6.88
N LEU A 192 -8.84 2.58 -6.86
CA LEU A 192 -9.48 1.49 -6.12
C LEU A 192 -9.09 0.12 -6.67
N ALA A 193 -8.89 -0.05 -7.98
CA ALA A 193 -8.41 -1.31 -8.54
C ALA A 193 -7.00 -1.65 -8.02
N VAL A 194 -6.10 -0.67 -7.99
CA VAL A 194 -4.72 -0.85 -7.47
C VAL A 194 -4.76 -1.17 -5.97
N LEU A 195 -5.48 -0.38 -5.17
CA LEU A 195 -5.58 -0.62 -3.73
C LEU A 195 -6.27 -1.95 -3.41
N SER A 196 -7.27 -2.34 -4.21
CA SER A 196 -7.93 -3.64 -4.08
C SER A 196 -6.98 -4.80 -4.31
N ASN A 197 -6.03 -4.66 -5.24
CA ASN A 197 -4.96 -5.64 -5.45
C ASN A 197 -4.00 -5.70 -4.24
N GLU A 198 -3.47 -4.54 -3.80
CA GLU A 198 -2.58 -4.45 -2.62
C GLU A 198 -3.21 -5.06 -1.36
N LEU A 199 -4.51 -4.84 -1.20
CA LEU A 199 -5.30 -5.27 -0.05
C LEU A 199 -5.96 -6.65 -0.25
N ARG A 200 -5.91 -7.22 -1.45
CA ARG A 200 -6.59 -8.47 -1.83
C ARG A 200 -8.10 -8.48 -1.56
N ILE A 201 -8.77 -7.35 -1.70
CA ILE A 201 -10.24 -7.21 -1.59
C ILE A 201 -10.86 -6.99 -2.96
N ASP A 202 -12.15 -7.30 -3.13
CA ASP A 202 -12.88 -7.02 -4.37
C ASP A 202 -13.00 -5.49 -4.64
N PRO A 203 -12.82 -5.00 -5.89
CA PRO A 203 -12.99 -3.58 -6.20
C PRO A 203 -14.42 -3.07 -5.96
N GLY A 204 -15.43 -3.92 -6.15
CA GLY A 204 -16.82 -3.63 -5.80
C GLY A 204 -17.02 -3.47 -4.30
N VAL A 205 -16.30 -4.25 -3.49
CA VAL A 205 -16.28 -4.06 -2.03
C VAL A 205 -15.64 -2.72 -1.66
N ALA A 206 -14.52 -2.35 -2.29
CA ALA A 206 -13.89 -1.04 -2.08
C ALA A 206 -14.82 0.14 -2.42
N VAL A 207 -15.58 0.02 -3.51
CA VAL A 207 -16.63 0.98 -3.90
C VAL A 207 -17.75 1.02 -2.85
N ALA A 208 -18.25 -0.15 -2.44
CA ALA A 208 -19.38 -0.27 -1.54
C ALA A 208 -19.11 0.34 -0.17
N VAL A 209 -17.93 0.09 0.40
CA VAL A 209 -17.57 0.64 1.72
C VAL A 209 -17.37 2.15 1.69
N LEU A 210 -16.78 2.72 0.62
CA LEU A 210 -16.65 4.18 0.51
C LEU A 210 -18.02 4.84 0.28
N LEU A 211 -18.89 4.23 -0.54
CA LEU A 211 -20.21 4.77 -0.81
C LEU A 211 -21.16 4.68 0.39
N ALA A 212 -20.90 3.76 1.33
CA ALA A 212 -21.67 3.64 2.56
C ALA A 212 -21.58 4.87 3.46
N GLU A 213 -20.49 5.65 3.35
CA GLU A 213 -20.14 6.67 4.33
C GLU A 213 -20.58 8.09 3.92
N SER A 214 -20.26 8.57 2.71
CA SER A 214 -20.49 10.00 2.34
C SER A 214 -21.45 10.25 1.18
N GLY A 215 -22.13 9.24 0.66
CA GLY A 215 -22.83 9.37 -0.63
C GLY A 215 -21.89 9.56 -1.82
N GLY A 216 -20.58 9.36 -1.61
CA GLY A 216 -19.58 9.23 -2.66
C GLY A 216 -18.77 10.48 -2.98
N HIS A 217 -18.87 11.57 -2.22
CA HIS A 217 -18.05 12.79 -2.44
C HIS A 217 -17.18 13.11 -1.23
N GLY A 218 -15.97 13.64 -1.47
CA GLY A 218 -15.06 14.06 -0.41
C GLY A 218 -15.00 15.57 -0.18
N PHE A 219 -15.51 16.35 -1.14
CA PHE A 219 -15.50 17.81 -1.12
C PHE A 219 -16.85 18.37 -1.55
N ALA A 220 -17.22 19.53 -0.99
CA ALA A 220 -18.39 20.30 -1.35
C ALA A 220 -18.01 21.76 -1.68
N PRO A 221 -18.80 22.49 -2.48
CA PRO A 221 -18.56 23.90 -2.74
C PRO A 221 -18.46 24.73 -1.44
N GLY A 222 -17.51 25.65 -1.41
CA GLY A 222 -17.30 26.56 -0.28
C GLY A 222 -16.88 27.97 -0.72
N PRO A 223 -16.65 28.90 0.23
CA PRO A 223 -16.44 30.32 -0.08
C PRO A 223 -15.23 30.62 -0.97
N ASN A 224 -14.17 29.81 -0.86
CA ASN A 224 -12.91 29.96 -1.60
C ASN A 224 -12.62 28.76 -2.50
N GLY A 225 -13.67 28.16 -3.07
CA GLY A 225 -13.61 26.88 -3.78
C GLY A 225 -14.04 25.71 -2.91
N SER A 226 -13.82 24.49 -3.39
CA SER A 226 -14.28 23.28 -2.69
C SER A 226 -13.58 23.10 -1.34
N ARG A 227 -14.36 22.77 -0.29
CA ARG A 227 -13.86 22.38 1.02
C ARG A 227 -14.16 20.91 1.28
N MET A 228 -13.33 20.27 2.10
CA MET A 228 -13.58 18.90 2.56
C MET A 228 -14.95 18.82 3.22
N ILE A 229 -15.71 17.76 2.93
CA ILE A 229 -16.96 17.49 3.62
C ILE A 229 -16.66 17.11 5.07
N ILE A 230 -17.36 17.72 6.01
CA ILE A 230 -17.24 17.40 7.44
C ILE A 230 -18.60 17.22 8.08
N ARG A 231 -18.63 16.53 9.22
CA ARG A 231 -19.75 16.53 10.17
C ARG A 231 -19.21 16.73 11.57
N PHE A 232 -19.67 17.78 12.26
CA PHE A 232 -19.25 18.09 13.62
C PHE A 232 -20.12 17.38 14.65
N GLU A 233 -19.49 16.63 15.55
CA GLU A 233 -20.19 15.82 16.54
C GLU A 233 -20.11 16.48 17.93
N ASN A 234 -21.18 17.19 18.34
CA ASN A 234 -21.25 17.90 19.61
C ASN A 234 -20.92 17.00 20.82
N HIS A 235 -21.40 15.75 20.81
CA HIS A 235 -21.15 14.82 21.90
C HIS A 235 -19.68 14.37 21.98
N ILE A 236 -19.00 14.22 20.84
CA ILE A 236 -17.56 13.96 20.83
C ILE A 236 -16.81 15.20 21.32
N PHE A 237 -17.22 16.41 20.93
CA PHE A 237 -16.61 17.64 21.42
C PHE A 237 -16.80 17.82 22.93
N TYR A 238 -17.96 17.40 23.46
CA TYR A 238 -18.17 17.30 24.89
C TYR A 238 -17.16 16.34 25.53
N ASP A 239 -16.99 15.14 25.00
CA ASP A 239 -16.06 14.16 25.56
C ASP A 239 -14.59 14.60 25.49
N ARG A 240 -14.19 15.35 24.45
CA ARG A 240 -12.83 15.84 24.27
C ARG A 240 -12.50 17.11 25.06
N TRP A 241 -13.48 18.01 25.21
CA TRP A 241 -13.26 19.34 25.80
C TRP A 241 -14.39 19.76 26.75
N GLY A 242 -15.65 19.60 26.35
CA GLY A 242 -16.80 20.13 27.09
C GLY A 242 -17.02 19.53 28.47
N ARG A 243 -16.59 18.30 28.74
CA ARG A 243 -16.70 17.64 30.05
C ARG A 243 -15.91 18.39 31.13
N ASN A 244 -14.78 18.97 30.75
CA ASN A 244 -13.93 19.78 31.63
C ASN A 244 -14.27 21.28 31.55
N ASN A 245 -15.16 21.69 30.63
CA ASN A 245 -15.54 23.07 30.35
C ASN A 245 -17.07 23.21 30.28
N ARG A 246 -17.78 22.58 31.22
CA ARG A 246 -19.22 22.32 31.13
C ARG A 246 -20.04 23.59 30.90
N GLU A 247 -19.76 24.64 31.66
CA GLU A 247 -20.48 25.91 31.53
C GLU A 247 -20.30 26.53 30.14
N SER A 248 -19.07 26.53 29.62
CA SER A 248 -18.80 27.06 28.28
C SER A 248 -19.41 26.18 27.20
N PHE A 249 -19.44 24.86 27.38
CA PHE A 249 -20.09 23.95 26.46
C PHE A 249 -21.61 24.20 26.40
N ASP A 250 -22.29 24.20 27.56
CA ASP A 250 -23.75 24.33 27.65
C ASP A 250 -24.27 25.69 27.15
N ARG A 251 -23.41 26.71 27.13
CA ARG A 251 -23.72 28.02 26.51
C ARG A 251 -23.88 27.92 25.00
N HIS A 252 -23.15 27.05 24.32
CA HIS A 252 -23.02 27.07 22.86
C HIS A 252 -23.41 25.78 22.15
N PHE A 253 -23.39 24.64 22.83
CA PHE A 253 -23.61 23.32 22.24
C PHE A 253 -24.60 22.52 23.08
N ALA A 254 -25.42 21.71 22.41
CA ALA A 254 -26.25 20.72 23.06
C ALA A 254 -26.53 19.54 22.13
N TYR A 255 -26.99 18.46 22.72
CA TYR A 255 -27.45 17.23 22.06
C TYR A 255 -28.65 16.64 22.83
N ALA A 256 -29.34 15.67 22.24
CA ALA A 256 -30.51 15.05 22.87
C ALA A 256 -30.16 14.28 24.14
N GLN A 257 -31.04 14.35 25.14
CA GLN A 257 -30.92 13.53 26.35
C GLN A 257 -31.25 12.07 26.03
N GLY A 258 -30.42 11.13 26.51
CA GLY A 258 -30.60 9.68 26.31
C GLY A 258 -29.94 9.09 25.06
N GLN A 259 -29.78 9.85 23.97
CA GLN A 259 -29.02 9.45 22.78
C GLN A 259 -28.09 10.60 22.34
N THR A 260 -26.90 10.63 22.91
CA THR A 260 -25.97 11.77 22.77
C THR A 260 -25.52 12.03 21.33
N TRP A 261 -25.56 11.01 20.46
CA TRP A 261 -25.25 11.14 19.02
C TRP A 261 -26.38 11.76 18.19
N THR A 262 -27.49 12.19 18.81
CA THR A 262 -28.65 12.78 18.12
C THR A 262 -28.99 14.17 18.64
N GLY A 263 -29.79 14.92 17.88
CA GLY A 263 -30.33 16.22 18.32
C GLY A 263 -29.27 17.30 18.54
N HIS A 264 -28.18 17.26 17.77
CA HIS A 264 -27.11 18.24 17.91
C HIS A 264 -27.59 19.62 17.48
N ARG A 265 -27.37 20.59 18.36
CA ARG A 265 -27.75 21.98 18.18
C ARG A 265 -26.66 22.88 18.72
N TRP A 266 -26.52 24.06 18.12
CA TRP A 266 -25.52 25.04 18.53
C TRP A 266 -26.08 26.47 18.51
N ARG A 267 -25.34 27.42 19.09
CA ARG A 267 -25.60 28.86 18.95
C ARG A 267 -24.31 29.68 19.14
N PRO A 268 -24.10 30.75 18.34
CA PRO A 268 -22.90 31.59 18.45
C PRO A 268 -22.92 32.49 19.69
N ASP A 269 -24.11 32.88 20.14
CA ASP A 269 -24.34 33.72 21.32
C ASP A 269 -25.22 32.95 22.33
N PRO A 270 -24.94 33.00 23.65
CA PRO A 270 -25.76 32.31 24.66
C PRO A 270 -27.24 32.76 24.73
N ASN A 271 -27.57 33.92 24.15
CA ASN A 271 -28.94 34.44 24.05
C ASN A 271 -29.57 34.20 22.67
N ALA A 272 -28.81 33.75 21.68
CA ALA A 272 -29.35 33.39 20.37
C ALA A 272 -30.20 32.11 20.44
N PRO A 273 -31.17 31.94 19.52
CA PRO A 273 -31.90 30.70 19.40
C PRO A 273 -30.97 29.53 19.03
N TRP A 274 -31.30 28.34 19.52
CA TRP A 274 -30.62 27.10 19.14
C TRP A 274 -30.85 26.80 17.65
N GLN A 275 -29.80 26.32 16.99
CA GLN A 275 -29.81 26.01 15.57
C GLN A 275 -29.35 24.59 15.30
N GLU A 276 -30.08 23.89 14.43
CA GLU A 276 -29.60 22.67 13.79
C GLU A 276 -28.62 23.02 12.66
N PHE A 277 -27.61 22.17 12.50
CA PHE A 277 -26.53 22.39 11.54
C PHE A 277 -26.22 21.18 10.65
N HIS A 278 -26.66 19.98 11.05
CA HIS A 278 -26.42 18.77 10.27
C HIS A 278 -27.03 18.79 8.87
N GLY A 279 -26.31 18.19 7.92
CA GLY A 279 -26.72 18.13 6.51
C GLY A 279 -26.48 19.44 5.75
N ASN A 280 -25.87 20.45 6.36
CA ASN A 280 -25.55 21.72 5.74
C ASN A 280 -24.07 22.07 5.91
N GLN A 281 -23.26 21.87 4.87
CA GLN A 281 -21.80 22.05 4.94
C GLN A 281 -21.36 23.44 5.41
N PRO A 282 -21.93 24.57 4.94
CA PRO A 282 -21.62 25.89 5.50
C PRO A 282 -21.85 25.98 7.01
N LYS A 283 -22.95 25.43 7.53
CA LYS A 283 -23.22 25.42 8.96
C LYS A 283 -22.29 24.48 9.73
N GLU A 284 -22.01 23.28 9.21
CA GLU A 284 -21.03 22.35 9.78
C GLU A 284 -19.66 23.02 9.98
N TRP A 285 -19.18 23.71 8.94
CA TRP A 285 -17.93 24.48 9.01
C TRP A 285 -18.00 25.65 9.99
N GLN A 286 -19.13 26.35 10.07
CA GLN A 286 -19.32 27.44 11.04
C GLN A 286 -19.20 26.94 12.48
N VAL A 287 -19.84 25.81 12.81
CA VAL A 287 -19.77 25.20 14.15
C VAL A 287 -18.35 24.73 14.45
N TYR A 288 -17.70 24.06 13.50
CA TYR A 288 -16.32 23.59 13.64
C TYR A 288 -15.33 24.76 13.82
N GLU A 289 -15.47 25.86 13.08
CA GLU A 289 -14.63 27.04 13.19
C GLU A 289 -14.82 27.75 14.54
N PHE A 290 -16.06 27.83 15.02
CA PHE A 290 -16.35 28.32 16.38
C PHE A 290 -15.71 27.43 17.45
N ALA A 291 -15.89 26.11 17.36
CA ALA A 291 -15.28 25.15 18.28
C ALA A 291 -13.75 25.17 18.25
N THR A 292 -13.14 25.43 17.08
CA THR A 292 -11.70 25.58 16.92
C THR A 292 -11.15 26.77 17.72
N GLY A 293 -11.94 27.84 17.87
CA GLY A 293 -11.61 28.98 18.73
C GLY A 293 -11.61 28.65 20.22
N LEU A 294 -12.29 27.58 20.64
CA LEU A 294 -12.32 27.10 22.03
C LEU A 294 -11.21 26.08 22.29
N ASP A 295 -11.11 25.06 21.43
CA ASP A 295 -10.02 24.08 21.44
C ASP A 295 -9.90 23.43 20.06
N ARG A 296 -8.85 23.82 19.32
CA ARG A 296 -8.59 23.33 17.95
C ARG A 296 -8.42 21.81 17.87
N ARG A 297 -7.72 21.21 18.82
CA ARG A 297 -7.41 19.77 18.77
C ARG A 297 -8.68 18.97 19.01
N ALA A 298 -9.43 19.32 20.05
CA ALA A 298 -10.72 18.71 20.35
C ALA A 298 -11.70 18.89 19.18
N ALA A 299 -11.82 20.10 18.62
CA ALA A 299 -12.70 20.35 17.48
C ALA A 299 -12.37 19.48 16.26
N ARG A 300 -11.08 19.31 15.95
CA ARG A 300 -10.63 18.42 14.86
C ARG A 300 -10.86 16.95 15.15
N GLU A 301 -10.70 16.50 16.39
CA GLU A 301 -11.03 15.13 16.78
C GLU A 301 -12.54 14.84 16.73
N SER A 302 -13.36 15.89 16.82
CA SER A 302 -14.82 15.83 16.84
C SER A 302 -15.50 15.97 15.48
N ILE A 303 -14.75 15.95 14.37
CA ILE A 303 -15.34 15.91 13.03
C ILE A 303 -15.11 14.57 12.34
N SER A 304 -16.13 14.10 11.60
CA SER A 304 -15.91 13.17 10.50
C SER A 304 -15.33 13.92 9.30
N MET A 305 -14.46 13.28 8.51
CA MET A 305 -13.70 13.94 7.45
C MET A 305 -13.83 13.22 6.11
N GLY A 306 -14.22 13.98 5.09
CA GLY A 306 -14.12 13.63 3.67
C GLY A 306 -15.00 12.46 3.22
N LEU A 307 -14.59 11.87 2.10
CA LEU A 307 -15.22 10.75 1.41
C LEU A 307 -15.52 9.56 2.33
N PRO A 308 -14.62 9.14 3.23
CA PRO A 308 -14.90 8.00 4.09
C PRO A 308 -15.63 8.38 5.40
N GLN A 309 -15.96 9.66 5.64
CA GLN A 309 -16.48 10.15 6.93
C GLN A 309 -15.65 9.66 8.13
N MET A 310 -14.34 9.64 7.99
CA MET A 310 -13.44 9.17 9.05
C MET A 310 -13.36 10.18 10.20
N MET A 311 -13.66 9.73 11.42
CA MET A 311 -13.53 10.58 12.62
C MET A 311 -12.08 10.98 12.90
N GLY A 312 -11.84 12.26 13.20
CA GLY A 312 -10.50 12.80 13.46
C GLY A 312 -9.76 12.15 14.63
N PHE A 313 -10.47 11.69 15.67
CA PHE A 313 -9.84 10.96 16.77
C PHE A 313 -9.18 9.63 16.35
N ASN A 314 -9.42 9.13 15.14
CA ASN A 314 -8.78 7.93 14.61
C ASN A 314 -7.38 8.20 14.03
N ALA A 315 -6.86 9.43 14.02
CA ALA A 315 -5.59 9.78 13.37
C ALA A 315 -4.42 8.85 13.73
N LEU A 316 -4.23 8.55 15.02
CA LEU A 316 -3.18 7.62 15.47
C LEU A 316 -3.43 6.19 15.00
N ALA A 317 -4.68 5.73 15.00
CA ALA A 317 -5.05 4.40 14.52
C ALA A 317 -4.81 4.25 13.01
N VAL A 318 -4.98 5.32 12.23
CA VAL A 318 -4.64 5.35 10.80
C VAL A 318 -3.12 5.33 10.58
N GLY A 319 -2.36 5.94 11.51
CA GLY A 319 -0.90 6.06 11.44
C GLY A 319 -0.40 7.49 11.23
N TYR A 320 -1.28 8.50 11.32
CA TYR A 320 -0.87 9.90 11.36
C TYR A 320 -0.33 10.26 12.75
N PRO A 321 0.67 11.15 12.86
CA PRO A 321 1.25 11.52 14.15
C PRO A 321 0.27 12.28 15.06
N HIS A 322 -0.70 12.99 14.50
CA HIS A 322 -1.77 13.69 15.21
C HIS A 322 -2.91 14.07 14.23
N VAL A 323 -4.04 14.52 14.78
CA VAL A 323 -5.23 14.86 14.00
C VAL A 323 -5.00 15.96 12.96
N ASP A 324 -4.16 16.96 13.26
CA ASP A 324 -3.87 18.02 12.28
C ASP A 324 -3.23 17.47 11.00
N ALA A 325 -2.32 16.49 11.11
CA ALA A 325 -1.67 15.87 9.96
C ALA A 325 -2.66 15.06 9.10
N MET A 326 -3.61 14.40 9.75
CA MET A 326 -4.71 13.69 9.06
C MET A 326 -5.63 14.69 8.34
N PHE A 327 -6.02 15.76 9.04
CA PHE A 327 -6.87 16.82 8.49
C PHE A 327 -6.23 17.47 7.26
N ASP A 328 -4.95 17.87 7.35
CA ASP A 328 -4.23 18.51 6.25
C ASP A 328 -4.10 17.56 5.04
N ALA A 329 -3.83 16.28 5.29
CA ALA A 329 -3.81 15.27 4.24
C ALA A 329 -5.18 15.14 3.56
N PHE A 330 -6.26 15.00 4.34
CA PHE A 330 -7.61 14.77 3.82
C PHE A 330 -8.16 16.01 3.11
N ALA A 331 -7.81 17.21 3.58
CA ALA A 331 -8.17 18.46 2.95
C ALA A 331 -7.44 18.67 1.61
N SER A 332 -6.32 17.98 1.36
CA SER A 332 -5.53 18.18 0.13
C SER A 332 -6.06 17.43 -1.10
N SER A 333 -6.66 16.24 -0.94
CA SER A 333 -7.27 15.50 -2.06
C SER A 333 -8.09 14.29 -1.62
N GLU A 334 -9.02 13.86 -2.48
CA GLU A 334 -9.79 12.63 -2.28
C GLU A 334 -8.90 11.38 -2.32
N ALA A 335 -7.79 11.41 -3.08
CA ALA A 335 -6.79 10.34 -3.05
C ALA A 335 -6.26 10.13 -1.63
N ARG A 336 -5.94 11.20 -0.91
CA ARG A 336 -5.46 11.14 0.48
C ARG A 336 -6.52 10.65 1.45
N GLN A 337 -7.79 11.02 1.22
CA GLN A 337 -8.92 10.50 1.99
C GLN A 337 -9.07 8.98 1.79
N ILE A 338 -8.98 8.50 0.54
CA ILE A 338 -9.03 7.07 0.20
C ILE A 338 -7.85 6.31 0.83
N PHE A 339 -6.63 6.84 0.74
CA PHE A 339 -5.47 6.22 1.38
C PHE A 339 -5.64 6.09 2.89
N GLY A 340 -6.07 7.16 3.57
CA GLY A 340 -6.26 7.12 5.02
C GLY A 340 -7.37 6.15 5.46
N PHE A 341 -8.44 6.04 4.67
CA PHE A 341 -9.47 5.01 4.90
C PHE A 341 -8.88 3.60 4.82
N PHE A 342 -8.14 3.29 3.74
CA PHE A 342 -7.58 1.95 3.59
C PHE A 342 -6.40 1.66 4.53
N ASP A 343 -5.68 2.68 5.00
CA ASP A 343 -4.74 2.56 6.11
C ASP A 343 -5.46 2.20 7.43
N PHE A 344 -6.63 2.78 7.70
CA PHE A 344 -7.48 2.39 8.84
C PHE A 344 -7.99 0.95 8.75
N VAL A 345 -8.50 0.56 7.57
CA VAL A 345 -8.99 -0.80 7.31
C VAL A 345 -7.87 -1.82 7.58
N ARG A 346 -6.62 -1.49 7.21
CA ARG A 346 -5.45 -2.32 7.48
C ARG A 346 -5.09 -2.38 8.97
N SER A 347 -5.26 -1.28 9.71
CA SER A 347 -4.79 -1.18 11.10
C SER A 347 -5.72 -1.79 12.15
N LYS A 348 -7.02 -1.94 11.85
CA LYS A 348 -8.04 -2.44 12.80
C LYS A 348 -8.51 -3.87 12.53
N ALA A 349 -7.73 -4.66 11.79
CA ALA A 349 -8.07 -6.04 11.38
C ALA A 349 -9.36 -6.20 10.55
N GLY A 350 -10.04 -5.11 10.16
CA GLY A 350 -11.25 -5.15 9.33
C GLY A 350 -11.01 -5.67 7.90
N ILE A 351 -9.75 -5.73 7.47
CA ILE A 351 -9.40 -6.22 6.13
C ILE A 351 -9.82 -7.67 5.89
N SER A 352 -9.76 -8.54 6.89
CA SER A 352 -10.18 -9.95 6.72
C SER A 352 -11.67 -10.04 6.46
N SER A 353 -12.48 -9.26 7.19
CA SER A 353 -13.92 -9.20 6.99
C SER A 353 -14.29 -8.70 5.60
N LEU A 354 -13.56 -7.72 5.05
CA LEU A 354 -13.76 -7.30 3.67
C LEU A 354 -13.36 -8.37 2.63
N ARG A 355 -12.30 -9.14 2.91
CA ARG A 355 -11.86 -10.25 2.03
C ARG A 355 -12.86 -11.40 2.00
N SER A 356 -13.45 -11.72 3.15
CA SER A 356 -14.47 -12.77 3.28
C SER A 356 -15.89 -12.29 2.99
N ARG A 357 -16.08 -11.01 2.62
CA ARG A 357 -17.39 -10.35 2.46
C ARG A 357 -18.28 -10.45 3.71
N ASP A 358 -17.67 -10.52 4.89
CA ASP A 358 -18.35 -10.44 6.19
C ASP A 358 -18.59 -8.97 6.59
N TYR A 359 -19.53 -8.34 5.89
CA TYR A 359 -19.82 -6.92 6.06
C TYR A 359 -20.37 -6.54 7.43
N PRO A 360 -21.21 -7.35 8.12
CA PRO A 360 -21.63 -7.03 9.48
C PRO A 360 -20.45 -6.91 10.45
N THR A 361 -19.47 -7.82 10.37
CA THR A 361 -18.28 -7.72 11.23
C THR A 361 -17.46 -6.46 10.90
N PHE A 362 -17.25 -6.17 9.60
CA PHE A 362 -16.57 -4.93 9.21
C PHE A 362 -17.30 -3.69 9.72
N ALA A 363 -18.62 -3.62 9.53
CA ALA A 363 -19.45 -2.53 10.00
C ALA A 363 -19.39 -2.37 11.52
N GLY A 364 -19.36 -3.47 12.28
CA GLY A 364 -19.18 -3.44 13.73
C GLY A 364 -17.82 -2.87 14.17
N ILE A 365 -16.75 -3.14 13.41
CA ILE A 365 -15.41 -2.59 13.66
C ILE A 365 -15.36 -1.09 13.34
N TYR A 366 -15.99 -0.68 12.25
CA TYR A 366 -15.92 0.70 11.74
C TYR A 366 -16.91 1.65 12.42
N ASN A 367 -18.19 1.26 12.45
CA ASN A 367 -19.33 2.06 12.94
C ASN A 367 -19.73 1.72 14.39
N GLY A 368 -19.14 0.67 14.97
CA GLY A 368 -19.52 0.14 16.28
C GLY A 368 -20.63 -0.92 16.21
N PRO A 369 -20.80 -1.71 17.28
CA PRO A 369 -21.66 -2.90 17.25
C PRO A 369 -23.15 -2.58 17.11
N GLY A 370 -23.60 -1.39 17.53
CA GLY A 370 -25.03 -1.03 17.57
C GLY A 370 -25.70 -0.90 16.20
N GLN A 371 -24.94 -0.70 15.13
CA GLN A 371 -25.46 -0.54 13.76
C GLN A 371 -24.80 -1.52 12.76
N ALA A 372 -24.11 -2.54 13.26
CA ALA A 372 -23.35 -3.49 12.45
C ALA A 372 -24.21 -4.17 11.37
N GLY A 373 -25.42 -4.63 11.72
CA GLY A 373 -26.33 -5.26 10.77
C GLY A 373 -26.86 -4.31 9.69
N VAL A 374 -27.17 -3.06 10.07
CA VAL A 374 -27.69 -2.04 9.15
C VAL A 374 -26.62 -1.65 8.13
N TYR A 375 -25.43 -1.28 8.59
CA TYR A 375 -24.33 -0.91 7.70
C TYR A 375 -23.81 -2.12 6.90
N GLY A 376 -23.83 -3.33 7.47
CA GLY A 376 -23.49 -4.56 6.76
C GLY A 376 -24.40 -4.81 5.56
N ALA A 377 -25.72 -4.69 5.73
CA ALA A 377 -26.69 -4.83 4.64
C ALA A 377 -26.52 -3.74 3.56
N ILE A 378 -26.25 -2.51 4.01
CA ILE A 378 -25.95 -1.34 3.17
C ILE A 378 -24.69 -1.55 2.30
N ILE A 379 -23.64 -2.21 2.81
CA ILE A 379 -22.43 -2.56 2.04
C ILE A 379 -22.72 -3.74 1.09
N GLN A 380 -23.49 -4.74 1.54
CA GLN A 380 -23.89 -5.88 0.71
C GLN A 380 -24.63 -5.42 -0.55
N GLU A 381 -25.69 -4.62 -0.39
CA GLU A 381 -26.53 -4.16 -1.49
C GLU A 381 -25.71 -3.43 -2.57
N ARG A 382 -24.78 -2.58 -2.15
CA ARG A 382 -23.91 -1.84 -3.08
C ARG A 382 -22.90 -2.73 -3.77
N THR A 383 -22.38 -3.74 -3.08
CA THR A 383 -21.50 -4.74 -3.71
C THR A 383 -22.27 -5.53 -4.76
N ASP A 384 -23.50 -5.96 -4.46
CA ASP A 384 -24.34 -6.70 -5.40
C ASP A 384 -24.71 -5.85 -6.63
N ILE A 385 -24.95 -4.55 -6.43
CA ILE A 385 -25.15 -3.61 -7.53
C ILE A 385 -23.90 -3.50 -8.38
N PHE A 386 -22.72 -3.35 -7.76
CA PHE A 386 -21.47 -3.30 -8.49
C PHE A 386 -21.27 -4.58 -9.30
N ASP A 387 -21.42 -5.75 -8.68
CA ASP A 387 -21.27 -7.06 -9.32
C ASP A 387 -22.22 -7.23 -10.52
N ARG A 388 -23.44 -6.67 -10.48
CA ARG A 388 -24.37 -6.65 -11.62
C ARG A 388 -23.96 -5.72 -12.75
N LEU A 389 -23.41 -4.56 -12.42
CA LEU A 389 -22.93 -3.57 -13.40
C LEU A 389 -21.58 -3.98 -14.01
N TRP A 390 -20.80 -4.73 -13.25
CA TRP A 390 -19.47 -5.18 -13.60
C TRP A 390 -19.56 -6.40 -14.52
N SER A 391 -19.10 -6.25 -15.76
CA SER A 391 -18.99 -7.36 -16.72
C SER A 391 -17.57 -7.41 -17.27
N PRO A 392 -16.63 -7.98 -16.50
CA PRO A 392 -15.22 -7.98 -16.85
C PRO A 392 -14.87 -8.96 -17.98
N SER A 393 -15.66 -10.02 -18.13
CA SER A 393 -15.39 -11.16 -19.02
C SER A 393 -15.69 -10.92 -20.50
N THR A 394 -16.29 -9.78 -20.86
CA THR A 394 -16.75 -9.49 -22.23
C THR A 394 -16.18 -8.21 -22.83
N ARG A 395 -15.35 -7.47 -22.09
CA ARG A 395 -14.76 -6.22 -22.58
C ARG A 395 -13.46 -6.52 -23.30
N GLU A 396 -13.57 -6.69 -24.61
CA GLU A 396 -12.44 -6.85 -25.53
C GLU A 396 -11.50 -5.64 -25.41
N ILE A 397 -10.21 -5.93 -25.27
CA ILE A 397 -9.15 -4.93 -25.16
C ILE A 397 -8.92 -4.40 -26.57
N ALA A 398 -9.49 -3.24 -26.90
CA ALA A 398 -8.95 -2.47 -27.99
C ALA A 398 -7.50 -2.12 -27.62
N PRO A 399 -6.51 -2.31 -28.51
CA PRO A 399 -5.17 -1.79 -28.27
C PRO A 399 -5.30 -0.30 -27.92
N ALA A 400 -4.54 0.14 -26.93
CA ALA A 400 -4.62 1.51 -26.43
C ALA A 400 -4.68 2.51 -27.60
N PRO A 401 -5.67 3.42 -27.65
CA PRO A 401 -5.59 4.51 -28.60
C PRO A 401 -4.28 5.25 -28.34
N ALA A 402 -3.57 5.60 -29.42
CA ALA A 402 -2.29 6.32 -29.40
C ALA A 402 -2.32 7.66 -28.63
N ASP A 403 -3.51 8.08 -28.17
CA ASP A 403 -3.81 9.33 -27.47
C ASP A 403 -4.02 9.19 -25.95
N MET A 404 -3.74 8.03 -25.33
CA MET A 404 -3.24 8.11 -23.95
C MET A 404 -1.86 8.74 -24.10
N PRO A 405 -1.64 9.99 -23.67
CA PRO A 405 -0.29 10.52 -23.72
C PRO A 405 0.54 9.54 -22.90
N ALA A 406 1.49 8.87 -23.56
CA ALA A 406 2.78 8.74 -22.94
C ALA A 406 3.00 10.11 -22.29
N ARG A 407 3.05 10.18 -20.96
CA ARG A 407 3.66 11.36 -20.38
C ARG A 407 4.99 11.42 -21.08
N THR A 408 5.11 12.38 -21.98
CA THR A 408 6.37 12.69 -22.61
C THR A 408 7.35 12.77 -21.46
N ALA A 409 8.55 12.28 -21.71
CA ALA A 409 9.68 12.47 -20.83
C ALA A 409 10.06 13.97 -20.75
N GLU A 410 9.10 14.83 -20.39
CA GLU A 410 9.15 16.27 -20.26
C GLU A 410 8.64 16.65 -18.87
N SER A 411 9.47 16.36 -17.89
CA SER A 411 9.94 17.44 -16.99
C SER A 411 11.36 17.16 -16.51
N ASP A 412 12.18 16.57 -17.38
CA ASP A 412 13.64 16.47 -17.19
C ASP A 412 14.36 17.75 -17.64
N LEU A 413 13.61 18.82 -17.95
CA LEU A 413 14.19 20.15 -18.12
C LEU A 413 14.05 20.95 -16.82
N PRO A 414 15.18 21.31 -16.19
CA PRO A 414 15.22 22.06 -14.95
C PRO A 414 14.55 23.43 -15.13
N ARG A 415 13.65 23.81 -14.22
CA ARG A 415 12.84 25.04 -14.33
C ARG A 415 13.59 26.29 -13.88
N THR A 416 14.78 26.12 -13.30
CA THR A 416 15.71 27.20 -12.94
C THR A 416 17.16 26.76 -13.17
N ALA A 417 18.08 27.73 -13.36
CA ALA A 417 19.51 27.43 -13.50
C ALA A 417 20.06 26.62 -12.30
N GLY A 418 19.57 26.91 -11.09
CA GLY A 418 19.94 26.17 -9.88
C GLY A 418 19.41 24.73 -9.81
N GLU A 419 18.27 24.42 -10.43
CA GLU A 419 17.79 23.03 -10.56
C GLU A 419 18.59 22.23 -11.59
N ALA A 420 19.05 22.88 -12.66
CA ALA A 420 19.87 22.26 -13.70
C ALA A 420 21.20 21.78 -13.14
N GLU A 421 21.82 22.67 -12.36
CA GLU A 421 23.08 22.43 -11.70
C GLU A 421 22.94 21.33 -10.63
N ARG A 422 21.82 21.29 -9.89
CA ARG A 422 21.51 20.21 -8.94
C ARG A 422 21.34 18.84 -9.62
N VAL A 423 20.64 18.79 -10.75
CA VAL A 423 20.45 17.54 -11.51
C VAL A 423 21.78 17.06 -12.09
N ALA A 424 22.61 17.97 -12.61
CA ALA A 424 23.96 17.65 -13.08
C ALA A 424 24.85 17.10 -11.95
N LEU A 425 24.83 17.74 -10.77
CA LEU A 425 25.58 17.29 -9.60
C LEU A 425 25.13 15.90 -9.12
N ARG A 426 23.82 15.64 -9.04
CA ARG A 426 23.28 14.33 -8.66
C ARG A 426 23.70 13.22 -9.64
N ARG A 427 23.73 13.52 -10.94
CA ARG A 427 24.22 12.58 -11.97
C ARG A 427 25.71 12.31 -11.82
N GLN A 428 26.52 13.33 -11.50
CA GLN A 428 27.95 13.15 -11.22
C GLN A 428 28.16 12.31 -9.96
N LEU A 429 27.41 12.58 -8.87
CA LEU A 429 27.46 11.79 -7.64
C LEU A 429 27.10 10.32 -7.89
N ALA A 430 26.03 10.06 -8.65
CA ALA A 430 25.59 8.71 -8.98
C ALA A 430 26.62 7.94 -9.81
N ARG A 431 27.33 8.60 -10.74
CA ARG A 431 28.42 7.98 -11.51
C ARG A 431 29.61 7.64 -10.63
N LEU A 432 30.00 8.56 -9.74
CA LEU A 432 31.09 8.36 -8.76
C LEU A 432 30.80 7.16 -7.84
N LEU A 433 29.55 6.99 -7.42
CA LEU A 433 29.10 5.88 -6.58
C LEU A 433 28.92 4.55 -7.34
N ALA A 434 28.52 4.58 -8.61
CA ALA A 434 28.37 3.38 -9.44
C ALA A 434 29.71 2.71 -9.78
N ASP A 435 30.79 3.49 -9.93
CA ASP A 435 32.15 3.00 -10.18
C ASP A 435 32.72 2.19 -9.00
N GLN A 436 32.26 2.45 -7.76
CA GLN A 436 32.67 1.72 -6.56
C GLN A 436 32.12 0.28 -6.55
N ARG A 437 30.87 0.07 -6.98
CA ARG A 437 30.23 -1.27 -7.00
C ARG A 437 30.95 -2.24 -7.93
N ARG A 438 31.45 -1.78 -9.08
CA ARG A 438 32.15 -2.65 -10.04
C ARG A 438 33.51 -3.11 -9.52
N SER A 439 34.31 -2.22 -8.95
CA SER A 439 35.64 -2.59 -8.43
C SER A 439 35.56 -3.56 -7.25
N PHE A 440 34.54 -3.43 -6.40
CA PHE A 440 34.32 -4.32 -5.26
C PHE A 440 33.90 -5.74 -5.69
N LEU A 441 33.02 -5.86 -6.69
CA LEU A 441 32.58 -7.16 -7.22
C LEU A 441 33.70 -7.94 -7.92
N TYR A 442 34.60 -7.26 -8.64
CA TYR A 442 35.77 -7.90 -9.26
C TYR A 442 36.75 -8.50 -8.23
N HIS A 443 36.94 -7.83 -7.08
CA HIS A 443 37.83 -8.33 -6.02
C HIS A 443 37.23 -9.53 -5.27
N GLN A 444 35.92 -9.51 -5.01
CA GLN A 444 35.25 -10.67 -4.40
C GLN A 444 35.22 -11.87 -5.36
N ALA A 445 35.07 -11.64 -6.66
CA ALA A 445 35.11 -12.72 -7.66
C ALA A 445 36.48 -13.39 -7.74
N LEU A 446 37.58 -12.64 -7.75
CA LEU A 446 38.94 -13.20 -7.79
C LEU A 446 39.28 -14.02 -6.53
N LEU A 447 38.85 -13.56 -5.36
CA LEU A 447 39.03 -14.28 -4.09
C LEU A 447 38.24 -15.60 -4.08
N VAL A 448 36.97 -15.57 -4.48
CA VAL A 448 36.11 -16.75 -4.49
C VAL A 448 36.58 -17.76 -5.54
N VAL A 449 36.92 -17.31 -6.75
CA VAL A 449 37.45 -18.18 -7.81
C VAL A 449 38.79 -18.80 -7.41
N GLY A 450 39.68 -18.03 -6.78
CA GLY A 450 40.96 -18.54 -6.26
C GLY A 450 40.78 -19.63 -5.20
N LEU A 451 39.89 -19.40 -4.21
CA LEU A 451 39.62 -20.37 -3.14
C LEU A 451 38.93 -21.64 -3.66
N VAL A 452 37.98 -21.52 -4.59
CA VAL A 452 37.28 -22.66 -5.18
C VAL A 452 38.23 -23.52 -6.03
N ALA A 453 39.09 -22.90 -6.83
CA ALA A 453 40.10 -23.62 -7.62
C ALA A 453 41.11 -24.36 -6.73
N ILE A 454 41.51 -23.76 -5.60
CA ILE A 454 42.40 -24.43 -4.64
C ILE A 454 41.71 -25.65 -4.02
N LEU A 455 40.46 -25.52 -3.56
CA LEU A 455 39.70 -26.62 -2.96
C LEU A 455 39.45 -27.76 -3.96
N ALA A 456 39.13 -27.44 -5.21
CA ALA A 456 38.98 -28.42 -6.28
C ALA A 456 40.31 -29.13 -6.60
N GLY A 457 41.42 -28.39 -6.64
CA GLY A 457 42.75 -28.96 -6.84
C GLY A 457 43.18 -29.93 -5.74
N VAL A 458 42.91 -29.59 -4.47
CA VAL A 458 43.16 -30.49 -3.32
C VAL A 458 42.32 -31.76 -3.43
N ALA A 459 41.03 -31.65 -3.77
CA ALA A 459 40.17 -32.83 -3.92
C ALA A 459 40.64 -33.78 -5.04
N LEU A 460 41.13 -33.22 -6.15
CA LEU A 460 41.62 -33.99 -7.30
C LEU A 460 43.00 -34.65 -7.06
N LEU A 461 43.80 -34.12 -6.13
CA LEU A 461 45.08 -34.73 -5.73
C LEU A 461 44.91 -36.01 -4.91
N PHE A 462 43.78 -36.17 -4.22
CA PHE A 462 43.42 -37.39 -3.49
C PHE A 462 42.61 -38.39 -4.32
N GLY A 463 42.34 -38.08 -5.60
CA GLY A 463 41.74 -38.98 -6.58
C GLY A 463 42.72 -39.40 -7.67
N ASP A 464 42.25 -40.16 -8.66
CA ASP A 464 43.10 -40.80 -9.69
C ASP A 464 43.68 -39.84 -10.75
N ASN A 465 43.60 -38.52 -10.55
CA ASN A 465 43.99 -37.52 -11.57
C ASN A 465 44.83 -36.38 -11.00
N ALA A 466 45.97 -36.73 -10.43
CA ALA A 466 46.91 -35.80 -9.80
C ALA A 466 47.38 -34.66 -10.74
N GLY A 467 47.49 -34.92 -12.04
CA GLY A 467 47.86 -33.89 -13.03
C GLY A 467 46.87 -32.74 -13.14
N ALA A 468 45.56 -33.04 -13.12
CA ALA A 468 44.51 -32.02 -13.11
C ALA A 468 44.44 -31.28 -11.76
N GLY A 469 44.73 -31.96 -10.66
CA GLY A 469 44.81 -31.36 -9.33
C GLY A 469 45.90 -30.29 -9.21
N ILE A 470 47.11 -30.58 -9.70
CA ILE A 470 48.23 -29.62 -9.70
C ILE A 470 47.91 -28.39 -10.56
N ALA A 471 47.32 -28.58 -11.75
CA ALA A 471 46.94 -27.46 -12.62
C ALA A 471 45.89 -26.54 -11.98
N SER A 472 44.91 -27.10 -11.28
CA SER A 472 43.86 -26.34 -10.59
C SER A 472 44.39 -25.55 -9.39
N LEU A 473 45.33 -26.14 -8.62
CA LEU A 473 46.03 -25.44 -7.54
C LEU A 473 46.85 -24.24 -8.04
N LEU A 474 47.60 -24.41 -9.13
CA LEU A 474 48.41 -23.34 -9.71
C LEU A 474 47.54 -22.18 -10.23
N ALA A 475 46.39 -22.49 -10.85
CA ALA A 475 45.43 -21.48 -11.28
C ALA A 475 44.81 -20.73 -10.09
N GLY A 476 44.45 -21.43 -9.03
CA GLY A 476 43.91 -20.82 -7.82
C GLY A 476 44.93 -19.94 -7.09
N LEU A 477 46.20 -20.37 -7.03
CA LEU A 477 47.28 -19.58 -6.45
C LEU A 477 47.58 -18.32 -7.28
N ALA A 478 47.54 -18.41 -8.62
CA ALA A 478 47.70 -17.25 -9.51
C ALA A 478 46.59 -16.21 -9.33
N ALA A 479 45.33 -16.64 -9.15
CA ALA A 479 44.21 -15.75 -8.84
C ALA A 479 44.34 -15.08 -7.46
N LEU A 480 44.83 -15.81 -6.46
CA LEU A 480 45.11 -15.25 -5.13
C LEU A 480 46.30 -14.27 -5.15
N ILE A 481 47.34 -14.56 -5.93
CA ILE A 481 48.47 -13.64 -6.14
C ILE A 481 47.99 -12.38 -6.87
N ALA A 482 47.14 -12.50 -7.90
CA ALA A 482 46.53 -11.34 -8.55
C ALA A 482 45.68 -10.52 -7.56
N TYR A 483 44.93 -11.16 -6.68
CA TYR A 483 44.19 -10.52 -5.59
C TYR A 483 45.12 -9.79 -4.59
N VAL A 484 46.28 -10.35 -4.26
CA VAL A 484 47.24 -9.75 -3.31
C VAL A 484 48.11 -8.67 -3.96
N VAL A 485 48.50 -8.81 -5.24
CA VAL A 485 49.34 -7.84 -5.97
C VAL A 485 48.55 -6.56 -6.28
N ILE A 486 47.23 -6.66 -6.41
CA ILE A 486 46.31 -5.52 -6.43
C ILE A 486 46.09 -5.05 -4.97
N ARG A 487 47.16 -4.56 -4.32
CA ARG A 487 47.10 -4.06 -2.93
C ARG A 487 46.41 -2.69 -2.81
N PRO A 488 45.83 -2.38 -1.63
CA PRO A 488 44.99 -1.21 -1.34
C PRO A 488 45.74 0.14 -1.32
N GLU A 489 47.06 0.19 -1.48
CA GLU A 489 47.83 1.45 -1.40
C GLU A 489 47.55 2.38 -2.58
N ARG A 490 47.38 1.85 -3.80
CA ARG A 490 46.90 2.62 -4.97
C ARG A 490 45.42 3.00 -4.86
N MET A 491 44.64 2.26 -4.07
CA MET A 491 43.30 2.68 -3.73
C MET A 491 43.33 3.84 -2.74
N SER A 492 44.28 3.96 -1.81
CA SER A 492 44.24 5.05 -0.83
C SER A 492 44.29 6.44 -1.49
N ASP A 493 45.19 6.69 -2.43
CA ASP A 493 45.24 8.00 -3.11
C ASP A 493 44.06 8.22 -4.07
N ALA A 494 43.67 7.19 -4.83
CA ALA A 494 42.52 7.27 -5.72
C ALA A 494 41.18 7.39 -4.96
N PHE A 495 41.10 6.81 -3.76
CA PHE A 495 39.95 6.86 -2.87
C PHE A 495 39.92 8.17 -2.10
N GLN A 496 41.07 8.68 -1.63
CA GLN A 496 41.17 10.00 -1.01
C GLN A 496 40.87 11.11 -2.02
N ALA A 497 41.33 11.00 -3.27
CA ALA A 497 40.95 11.91 -4.34
C ALA A 497 39.45 11.86 -4.63
N LYS A 498 38.84 10.66 -4.61
CA LYS A 498 37.39 10.50 -4.80
C LYS A 498 36.56 10.95 -3.60
N ILE A 499 37.03 10.79 -2.35
CA ILE A 499 36.39 11.34 -1.15
C ILE A 499 36.48 12.86 -1.14
N SER A 500 37.63 13.42 -1.53
CA SER A 500 37.82 14.86 -1.67
C SER A 500 36.89 15.42 -2.74
N GLU A 501 36.73 14.74 -3.87
CA GLU A 501 35.78 15.14 -4.92
C GLU A 501 34.31 14.98 -4.49
N LEU A 502 33.98 13.92 -3.74
CA LEU A 502 32.65 13.74 -3.17
C LEU A 502 32.31 14.86 -2.18
N GLY A 503 33.27 15.21 -1.31
CA GLY A 503 33.14 16.33 -0.38
C GLY A 503 32.92 17.65 -1.10
N ARG A 504 33.72 17.93 -2.15
CA ARG A 504 33.58 19.13 -2.98
C ARG A 504 32.21 19.23 -3.66
N LEU A 505 31.69 18.10 -4.17
CA LEU A 505 30.37 18.05 -4.81
C LEU A 505 29.23 18.19 -3.79
N LEU A 506 29.35 17.63 -2.59
CA LEU A 506 28.35 17.81 -1.53
C LEU A 506 28.32 19.27 -1.02
N ASP A 507 29.48 19.89 -0.87
CA ASP A 507 29.58 21.32 -0.50
C ASP A 507 28.97 22.23 -1.58
N GLN A 508 29.16 21.91 -2.86
CA GLN A 508 28.49 22.61 -3.96
C GLN A 508 26.96 22.39 -3.94
N TYR A 509 26.51 21.20 -3.59
CA TYR A 509 25.10 20.87 -3.50
C TYR A 509 24.39 21.64 -2.37
N GLU A 510 25.03 21.79 -1.20
CA GLU A 510 24.45 22.47 -0.03
C GLU A 510 24.34 23.99 -0.19
N ARG A 511 25.18 24.60 -1.02
CA ARG A 511 25.20 26.06 -1.26
C ARG A 511 24.17 26.53 -2.29
N LEU A 512 23.44 25.61 -2.93
CA LEU A 512 22.43 25.95 -3.94
C LEU A 512 21.11 26.37 -3.26
N PRO A 513 20.51 27.52 -3.63
CA PRO A 513 19.29 28.03 -2.99
C PRO A 513 18.10 27.09 -3.24
N TRP A 514 17.32 26.84 -2.20
CA TRP A 514 16.19 25.89 -2.19
C TRP A 514 14.97 26.41 -2.94
#